data_AF-A0A4V1FFK6-F1
#
_entry.id   AF-A0A4V1FFK6-F1
#
_cell.length_a   1.000
_cell.length_b   1.000
_cell.length_c   1.000
_cell.angle_alpha   90.00
_cell.angle_beta   90.00
_cell.angle_gamma   90.00
#
_symmetry.space_group_name_H-M   'P 1'
#
loop_
_entity.id
_entity.type
_entity.pdbx_description
1 polymer ?
#
loop_
_entity_poly.entity_id
_entity_poly.type
_entity_poly.pdbx_seq_one_letter_code
_entity_poly.pdbx_strand_id
1 'polypeptide(L)'
;MIIDLEQVKTLAESGDKSALEQYIFKALEKGDVESAVKVNAAVNSELDSLKDTHHTKALETWKTNHLQGLIDDAVSKANPQETPEQKRIRELEEKILNSEKATKLAELKAKALEHATSKGLPNKFATKYIERFLGDDETVTASTLDELKTDLDEVIQAQVQETLKGNARGVGGGTGSNNSDSYGKKLAQTANDTTTAAEAQSHYFK
;
A
#
# COMPACT_ATOMS: atom_id res chain seq x y z
N MET A 1 -28.08 -72.79 -4.95
CA MET A 1 -29.41 -72.55 -5.56
C MET A 1 -30.39 -73.61 -5.14
N ILE A 2 -31.61 -73.23 -4.76
CA ILE A 2 -32.70 -74.17 -4.42
C ILE A 2 -33.76 -74.10 -5.51
N ILE A 3 -33.71 -74.99 -6.49
CA ILE A 3 -34.69 -75.07 -7.60
C ILE A 3 -35.51 -76.35 -7.50
N ASP A 4 -36.83 -76.24 -7.66
CA ASP A 4 -37.71 -77.37 -8.01
C ASP A 4 -37.88 -77.46 -9.53
N LEU A 5 -37.40 -78.55 -10.13
CA LEU A 5 -37.43 -78.75 -11.58
C LEU A 5 -38.86 -78.92 -12.13
N GLU A 6 -39.80 -79.46 -11.35
CA GLU A 6 -41.20 -79.62 -11.78
C GLU A 6 -41.88 -78.25 -11.89
N GLN A 7 -41.59 -77.33 -10.95
CA GLN A 7 -42.09 -75.96 -11.03
C GLN A 7 -41.47 -75.18 -12.19
N VAL A 8 -40.17 -75.33 -12.44
CA VAL A 8 -39.52 -74.70 -13.61
C VAL A 8 -40.14 -75.19 -14.91
N LYS A 9 -40.40 -76.50 -15.04
CA LYS A 9 -41.04 -77.07 -16.22
C LYS A 9 -42.44 -76.51 -16.43
N THR A 10 -43.24 -76.45 -15.36
CA THR A 10 -44.60 -75.91 -15.41
C THR A 10 -44.62 -74.44 -15.81
N LEU A 11 -43.70 -73.63 -15.27
CA LEU A 11 -43.57 -72.21 -15.61
C LEU A 11 -42.98 -71.97 -17.01
N ALA A 12 -42.17 -72.89 -17.53
CA ALA A 12 -41.67 -72.83 -18.90
C ALA A 12 -42.78 -73.17 -19.91
N GLU A 13 -43.60 -74.17 -19.60
CA GLU A 13 -44.73 -74.59 -20.43
C GLU A 13 -45.88 -73.57 -20.46
N SER A 14 -46.06 -72.80 -19.37
CA SER A 14 -47.06 -71.72 -19.33
C SER A 14 -46.71 -70.53 -20.23
N GLY A 15 -45.45 -70.43 -20.69
CA GLY A 15 -44.97 -69.34 -21.52
C GLY A 15 -44.80 -67.99 -20.79
N ASP A 16 -45.04 -67.94 -19.47
CA ASP A 16 -44.86 -66.73 -18.67
C ASP A 16 -43.39 -66.56 -18.27
N LYS A 17 -42.65 -65.90 -19.15
CA LYS A 17 -41.22 -65.60 -18.96
C LYS A 17 -40.96 -64.79 -17.68
N SER A 18 -41.85 -63.88 -17.31
CA SER A 18 -41.66 -63.02 -16.12
C SER A 18 -41.77 -63.83 -14.83
N ALA A 19 -42.79 -64.70 -14.74
CA ALA A 19 -42.96 -65.58 -13.59
C ALA A 19 -41.79 -66.57 -13.43
N LEU A 20 -41.29 -67.11 -14.55
CA LEU A 20 -40.12 -67.99 -14.57
C LEU A 20 -38.84 -67.26 -14.12
N GLU A 21 -38.58 -66.06 -14.63
CA GLU A 21 -37.42 -65.24 -14.23
C GLU A 21 -37.46 -64.89 -12.73
N GLN A 22 -38.62 -64.47 -12.22
CA GLN A 22 -38.78 -64.16 -10.79
C GLN A 22 -38.57 -65.38 -9.89
N TYR A 23 -39.03 -66.55 -10.31
CA TYR A 23 -38.81 -67.80 -9.57
C TYR A 23 -37.32 -68.14 -9.50
N ILE A 24 -36.62 -68.07 -10.64
CA ILE A 24 -35.17 -68.30 -10.73
C ILE A 24 -34.40 -67.30 -9.85
N PHE A 25 -34.74 -66.02 -9.87
CA PHE A 25 -34.07 -65.01 -9.05
C PHE A 25 -34.29 -65.20 -7.54
N LYS A 26 -35.48 -65.64 -7.12
CA LYS A 26 -35.77 -65.92 -5.70
C LYS A 26 -35.07 -67.18 -5.19
N ALA A 27 -34.76 -68.13 -6.07
CA ALA A 27 -34.07 -69.38 -5.77
C ALA A 27 -32.54 -69.22 -5.60
N LEU A 28 -31.98 -68.06 -5.97
CA LEU A 28 -30.54 -67.77 -5.85
C LEU A 28 -30.11 -67.66 -4.39
N GLU A 29 -29.00 -68.33 -4.06
CA GLU A 29 -28.33 -68.23 -2.77
C GLU A 29 -27.06 -67.39 -2.87
N LYS A 30 -26.53 -66.95 -1.72
CA LYS A 30 -25.31 -66.11 -1.67
C LYS A 30 -24.12 -66.75 -2.43
N GLY A 31 -23.93 -68.06 -2.30
CA GLY A 31 -22.84 -68.79 -2.98
C GLY A 31 -22.98 -68.87 -4.50
N ASP A 32 -24.20 -68.74 -5.02
CA ASP A 32 -24.45 -68.73 -6.47
C ASP A 32 -23.97 -67.41 -7.10
N VAL A 33 -24.10 -66.30 -6.37
CA VAL A 33 -23.60 -64.99 -6.82
C VAL A 33 -22.08 -65.01 -6.92
N GLU A 34 -21.38 -65.56 -5.93
CA GLU A 34 -19.92 -65.70 -5.96
C GLU A 34 -19.44 -66.60 -7.12
N SER A 35 -20.21 -67.64 -7.43
CA SER A 35 -19.92 -68.54 -8.55
C SER A 35 -20.18 -67.85 -9.89
N ALA A 36 -21.27 -67.09 -10.02
CA ALA A 36 -21.61 -66.32 -11.20
C ALA A 36 -20.55 -65.25 -11.51
N VAL A 37 -20.04 -64.56 -10.49
CA VAL A 37 -18.95 -63.57 -10.62
C VAL A 37 -17.66 -64.21 -11.15
N LYS A 38 -17.33 -65.44 -10.74
CA LYS A 38 -16.10 -66.13 -11.19
C LYS A 38 -16.20 -66.65 -12.64
N VAL A 39 -17.39 -67.02 -13.08
CA VAL A 39 -17.59 -67.74 -14.36
C VAL A 39 -18.11 -66.82 -15.47
N ASN A 40 -18.90 -65.80 -15.14
CA ASN A 40 -19.51 -64.90 -16.11
C ASN A 40 -18.83 -63.53 -16.11
N ALA A 41 -18.07 -63.25 -17.17
CA ALA A 41 -17.33 -62.01 -17.33
C ALA A 41 -18.22 -60.75 -17.34
N ALA A 42 -19.44 -60.83 -17.89
CA ALA A 42 -20.37 -59.70 -17.91
C ALA A 42 -20.89 -59.38 -16.50
N VAL A 43 -21.21 -60.41 -15.71
CA VAL A 43 -21.63 -60.25 -14.31
C VAL A 43 -20.50 -59.70 -13.46
N ASN A 44 -19.27 -60.16 -13.66
CA ASN A 44 -18.10 -59.62 -12.96
C ASN A 44 -17.88 -58.14 -13.30
N SER A 45 -17.89 -57.80 -14.59
CA SER A 45 -17.67 -56.42 -15.06
C SER A 45 -18.73 -55.45 -14.50
N GLU A 46 -20.00 -55.86 -14.47
CA GLU A 46 -21.08 -55.02 -13.94
C GLU A 46 -20.94 -54.83 -12.42
N LEU A 47 -20.58 -55.90 -11.70
CA LEU A 47 -20.35 -55.84 -10.27
C LEU A 47 -19.15 -54.94 -9.92
N ASP A 48 -18.08 -55.01 -10.71
CA ASP A 48 -16.90 -54.17 -10.50
C ASP A 48 -17.21 -52.69 -10.80
N SER A 49 -17.97 -52.39 -11.87
CA SER A 49 -18.46 -51.04 -12.16
C SER A 49 -19.32 -50.47 -11.01
N LEU A 50 -20.20 -51.29 -10.43
CA LEU A 50 -21.00 -50.90 -9.27
C LEU A 50 -20.13 -50.64 -8.04
N LYS A 51 -19.16 -51.52 -7.76
CA LYS A 51 -18.19 -51.32 -6.66
C LYS A 51 -17.41 -50.03 -6.85
N ASP A 52 -16.90 -49.77 -8.05
CA ASP A 52 -16.14 -48.56 -8.35
C ASP A 52 -16.99 -47.30 -8.20
N THR A 53 -18.25 -47.35 -8.64
CA THR A 53 -19.21 -46.24 -8.46
C THR A 53 -19.46 -45.96 -6.98
N HIS A 54 -19.75 -47.00 -6.20
CA HIS A 54 -19.99 -46.88 -4.76
C HIS A 54 -18.73 -46.45 -4.00
N HIS A 55 -17.56 -46.99 -4.38
CA HIS A 55 -16.28 -46.64 -3.79
C HIS A 55 -15.92 -45.19 -4.08
N THR A 56 -16.07 -44.75 -5.33
CA THR A 56 -15.86 -43.35 -5.73
C THR A 56 -16.80 -42.44 -4.96
N LYS A 57 -18.09 -42.76 -4.88
CA LYS A 57 -19.07 -41.95 -4.13
C LYS A 57 -18.76 -41.91 -2.63
N ALA A 58 -18.36 -43.04 -2.04
CA ALA A 58 -17.96 -43.11 -0.64
C ALA A 58 -16.70 -42.30 -0.37
N LEU A 59 -15.70 -42.38 -1.26
CA LEU A 59 -14.49 -41.58 -1.20
C LEU A 59 -14.78 -40.09 -1.34
N GLU A 60 -15.60 -39.68 -2.31
CA GLU A 60 -15.97 -38.27 -2.47
C GLU A 60 -16.73 -37.76 -1.25
N THR A 61 -17.70 -38.53 -0.74
CA THR A 61 -18.43 -38.18 0.50
C THR A 61 -17.47 -38.05 1.68
N TRP A 62 -16.53 -38.98 1.82
CA TRP A 62 -15.52 -38.93 2.87
C TRP A 62 -14.60 -37.70 2.70
N LYS A 63 -14.15 -37.41 1.47
CA LYS A 63 -13.33 -36.24 1.18
C LYS A 63 -14.07 -34.96 1.52
N THR A 64 -15.31 -34.80 1.07
CA THR A 64 -16.13 -33.62 1.37
C THR A 64 -16.32 -33.42 2.87
N ASN A 65 -16.53 -34.50 3.63
CA ASN A 65 -16.82 -34.40 5.06
C ASN A 65 -15.56 -34.30 5.96
N HIS A 66 -14.41 -34.83 5.52
CA HIS A 66 -13.25 -35.02 6.39
C HIS A 66 -11.94 -34.42 5.85
N LEU A 67 -11.78 -34.28 4.52
CA LEU A 67 -10.52 -33.80 3.94
C LEU A 67 -10.23 -32.36 4.38
N GLN A 68 -11.24 -31.49 4.40
CA GLN A 68 -11.05 -30.10 4.81
C GLN A 68 -10.58 -30.01 6.26
N GLY A 69 -11.17 -30.78 7.19
CA GLY A 69 -10.74 -30.81 8.58
C GLY A 69 -9.30 -31.33 8.76
N LEU A 70 -8.91 -32.36 8.00
CA LEU A 70 -7.53 -32.88 8.03
C LEU A 70 -6.52 -31.89 7.42
N ILE A 71 -6.91 -31.17 6.36
CA ILE A 71 -6.10 -30.11 5.76
C ILE A 71 -5.96 -28.96 6.76
N ASP A 72 -7.05 -28.53 7.39
CA ASP A 72 -7.04 -27.44 8.37
C ASP A 72 -6.20 -27.80 9.61
N ASP A 73 -6.28 -29.05 10.10
CA ASP A 73 -5.46 -29.55 11.20
C ASP A 73 -3.97 -29.64 10.82
N ALA A 74 -3.65 -30.11 9.61
CA ALA A 74 -2.28 -30.21 9.12
C ALA A 74 -1.68 -28.83 8.85
N VAL A 75 -2.46 -27.90 8.28
CA VAL A 75 -2.08 -26.50 8.07
C VAL A 75 -1.91 -25.80 9.40
N SER A 76 -2.80 -26.01 10.38
CA SER A 76 -2.69 -25.47 11.74
C SER A 76 -1.43 -25.97 12.48
N LYS A 77 -1.09 -27.26 12.32
CA LYS A 77 0.12 -27.86 12.91
C LYS A 77 1.41 -27.42 12.21
N ALA A 78 1.39 -27.25 10.89
CA ALA A 78 2.56 -26.87 10.09
C ALA A 78 2.79 -25.35 10.06
N ASN A 79 1.71 -24.57 10.18
CA ASN A 79 1.69 -23.11 10.22
C ASN A 79 0.75 -22.66 11.35
N PRO A 80 1.26 -22.39 12.56
CA PRO A 80 0.45 -21.76 13.61
C PRO A 80 0.18 -20.27 13.28
N GLN A 81 -0.69 -19.99 12.29
CA GLN A 81 -1.15 -18.68 11.79
C GLN A 81 -2.48 -18.89 11.02
N GLU A 82 -3.67 -18.35 11.31
CA GLU A 82 -4.22 -17.48 12.35
C GLU A 82 -5.74 -17.78 12.47
N THR A 83 -6.26 -18.01 13.68
CA THR A 83 -7.72 -18.10 13.95
C THR A 83 -8.42 -16.76 13.65
N PRO A 84 -9.76 -16.68 13.53
CA PRO A 84 -10.46 -15.39 13.37
C PRO A 84 -10.13 -14.35 14.46
N GLU A 85 -9.73 -14.80 15.65
CA GLU A 85 -9.20 -13.95 16.72
C GLU A 85 -7.81 -13.40 16.39
N GLN A 86 -6.94 -14.21 15.77
CA GLN A 86 -5.62 -13.75 15.32
C GLN A 86 -5.69 -12.86 14.08
N LYS A 87 -6.64 -13.06 13.15
CA LYS A 87 -6.93 -12.06 12.09
C LYS A 87 -7.32 -10.71 12.69
N ARG A 88 -8.13 -10.72 13.75
CA ARG A 88 -8.50 -9.50 14.48
C ARG A 88 -7.29 -8.88 15.18
N ILE A 89 -6.38 -9.68 15.74
CA ILE A 89 -5.11 -9.19 16.31
C ILE A 89 -4.22 -8.60 15.22
N ARG A 90 -4.07 -9.24 14.06
CA ARG A 90 -3.30 -8.71 12.93
C ARG A 90 -3.90 -7.40 12.42
N GLU A 91 -5.21 -7.31 12.27
CA GLU A 91 -5.88 -6.05 11.92
C GLU A 91 -5.68 -4.96 12.99
N LEU A 92 -5.65 -5.34 14.27
CA LEU A 92 -5.37 -4.42 15.37
C LEU A 92 -3.90 -3.99 15.38
N GLU A 93 -2.95 -4.90 15.17
CA GLU A 93 -1.52 -4.62 15.05
C GLU A 93 -1.23 -3.75 13.83
N GLU A 94 -1.87 -4.00 12.69
CA GLU A 94 -1.76 -3.18 11.49
C GLU A 94 -2.35 -1.78 11.73
N LYS A 95 -3.49 -1.68 12.43
CA LYS A 95 -4.05 -0.38 12.85
C LYS A 95 -3.13 0.35 13.82
N ILE A 96 -2.53 -0.35 14.78
CA ILE A 96 -1.57 0.22 15.72
C ILE A 96 -0.33 0.71 14.96
N LEU A 97 0.28 -0.12 14.12
CA LEU A 97 1.44 0.27 13.30
C LEU A 97 1.14 1.47 12.40
N ASN A 98 -0.05 1.51 11.77
CA ASN A 98 -0.46 2.66 10.97
C ASN A 98 -0.69 3.91 11.82
N SER A 99 -1.27 3.78 13.02
CA SER A 99 -1.41 4.89 13.97
C SER A 99 -0.07 5.39 14.51
N GLU A 100 0.88 4.48 14.78
CA GLU A 100 2.24 4.81 15.22
C GLU A 100 3.02 5.52 14.12
N LYS A 101 2.88 5.08 12.87
CA LYS A 101 3.45 5.80 11.72
C LYS A 101 2.84 7.18 11.56
N ALA A 102 1.52 7.30 11.65
CA ALA A 102 0.83 8.59 11.52
C ALA A 102 1.20 9.57 12.64
N THR A 103 1.33 9.08 13.87
CA THR A 103 1.77 9.89 15.03
C THR A 103 3.22 10.30 14.90
N LYS A 104 4.14 9.39 14.55
CA LYS A 104 5.54 9.73 14.26
C LYS A 104 5.67 10.79 13.17
N LEU A 105 4.91 10.67 12.07
CA LEU A 105 4.90 11.68 11.01
C LEU A 105 4.34 13.03 11.49
N ALA A 106 3.28 13.01 12.32
CA ALA A 106 2.72 14.24 12.89
C ALA A 106 3.71 14.93 13.84
N GLU A 107 4.42 14.17 14.67
CA GLU A 107 5.48 14.67 15.56
C GLU A 107 6.65 15.24 14.75
N LEU A 108 7.14 14.52 13.73
CA LEU A 108 8.19 14.99 12.83
C LEU A 108 7.78 16.28 12.12
N LYS A 109 6.53 16.37 11.65
CA LYS A 109 5.99 17.57 11.01
C LYS A 109 5.93 18.75 11.98
N ALA A 110 5.50 18.53 13.23
CA ALA A 110 5.45 19.57 14.24
C ALA A 110 6.85 20.10 14.57
N LYS A 111 7.83 19.21 14.76
CA LYS A 111 9.23 19.61 15.00
C LYS A 111 9.86 20.30 13.79
N ALA A 112 9.59 19.81 12.58
CA ALA A 112 10.07 20.44 11.35
C ALA A 112 9.47 21.85 11.15
N LEU A 113 8.20 22.04 11.50
CA LEU A 113 7.55 23.37 11.53
C LEU A 113 8.21 24.29 12.54
N GLU A 114 8.46 23.83 13.76
CA GLU A 114 9.14 24.59 14.80
C GLU A 114 10.57 24.97 14.36
N HIS A 115 11.32 24.01 13.82
CA HIS A 115 12.66 24.25 13.29
C HIS A 115 12.65 25.27 12.15
N ALA A 116 11.72 25.13 11.20
CA ALA A 116 11.59 26.07 10.08
C ALA A 116 11.24 27.49 10.55
N THR A 117 10.33 27.62 11.52
CA THR A 117 10.00 28.92 12.12
C THR A 117 11.20 29.51 12.88
N SER A 118 11.95 28.69 13.63
CA SER A 118 13.16 29.14 14.34
C SER A 118 14.27 29.63 13.41
N LYS A 119 14.41 29.01 12.23
CA LYS A 119 15.38 29.39 11.19
C LYS A 119 14.91 30.55 10.31
N GLY A 120 13.74 31.13 10.60
CA GLY A 120 13.19 32.29 9.90
C GLY A 120 12.65 31.98 8.50
N LEU A 121 12.33 30.72 8.21
CA LEU A 121 11.72 30.36 6.93
C LEU A 121 10.29 30.91 6.85
N PRO A 122 9.83 31.38 5.66
CA PRO A 122 8.50 31.95 5.52
C PRO A 122 7.39 30.95 5.92
N ASN A 123 6.44 31.37 6.77
CA ASN A 123 5.34 30.51 7.23
C ASN A 123 4.52 29.88 6.10
N LYS A 124 4.36 30.58 4.96
CA LYS A 124 3.69 30.06 3.75
C LYS A 124 4.48 28.93 3.08
N PHE A 125 5.80 28.96 3.17
CA PHE A 125 6.67 27.91 2.66
C PHE A 125 6.65 26.69 3.60
N ALA A 126 6.83 26.95 4.90
CA ALA A 126 6.80 25.93 5.94
C ALA A 126 5.49 25.12 5.90
N THR A 127 4.33 25.78 5.94
CA THR A 127 3.02 25.09 5.95
C THR A 127 2.69 24.33 4.66
N LYS A 128 3.23 24.74 3.51
CA LYS A 128 2.88 24.15 2.20
C LYS A 128 3.82 23.03 1.77
N TYR A 129 5.09 23.09 2.15
CA TYR A 129 6.11 22.19 1.58
C TYR A 129 6.82 21.31 2.60
N ILE A 130 6.70 21.55 3.91
CA ILE A 130 7.41 20.73 4.92
C ILE A 130 7.09 19.24 4.79
N GLU A 131 5.86 18.87 4.45
CA GLU A 131 5.50 17.46 4.21
C GLU A 131 6.31 16.80 3.09
N ARG A 132 6.81 17.57 2.11
CA ARG A 132 7.63 17.08 1.01
C ARG A 132 9.12 17.04 1.35
N PHE A 133 9.52 17.64 2.47
CA PHE A 133 10.89 17.67 2.98
C PHE A 133 11.10 16.81 4.24
N LEU A 134 10.05 16.15 4.74
CA LEU A 134 10.19 15.14 5.79
C LEU A 134 10.96 13.94 5.23
N GLY A 135 12.14 13.69 5.79
CA GLY A 135 12.95 12.50 5.51
C GLY A 135 12.59 11.34 6.43
N ASP A 136 13.39 10.26 6.36
CA ASP A 136 13.16 9.05 7.17
C ASP A 136 13.21 9.32 8.68
N ASP A 137 13.99 10.33 9.11
CA ASP A 137 14.16 10.73 10.50
C ASP A 137 14.29 12.26 10.69
N GLU A 138 14.24 12.70 11.95
CA GLU A 138 14.34 14.11 12.37
C GLU A 138 15.66 14.77 11.92
N THR A 139 16.78 14.04 11.99
CA THR A 139 18.11 14.53 11.61
C THR A 139 18.22 14.80 10.13
N VAL A 140 17.71 13.90 9.29
CA VAL A 140 17.67 14.03 7.82
C VAL A 140 16.77 15.19 7.42
N THR A 141 15.62 15.31 8.08
CA THR A 141 14.66 16.41 7.85
C THR A 141 15.29 17.77 8.20
N ALA A 142 15.98 17.87 9.34
CA ALA A 142 16.65 19.10 9.75
C ALA A 142 17.81 19.48 8.81
N SER A 143 18.64 18.51 8.41
CA SER A 143 19.74 18.73 7.45
C SER A 143 19.23 19.24 6.11
N THR A 144 18.18 18.61 5.57
CA THR A 144 17.58 19.00 4.28
C THR A 144 16.99 20.42 4.35
N LEU A 145 16.38 20.79 5.47
CA LEU A 145 15.87 22.16 5.68
C LEU A 145 16.99 23.19 5.81
N ASP A 146 18.11 22.82 6.43
CA ASP A 146 19.28 23.70 6.56
C ASP A 146 20.00 23.90 5.23
N GLU A 147 20.17 22.86 4.42
CA GLU A 147 20.71 22.95 3.05
C GLU A 147 19.85 23.86 2.19
N LEU A 148 18.53 23.65 2.19
CA LEU A 148 17.59 24.50 1.46
C LEU A 148 17.68 25.97 1.91
N LYS A 149 17.81 26.21 3.22
CA LYS A 149 17.94 27.57 3.73
C LYS A 149 19.21 28.24 3.20
N THR A 150 20.34 27.54 3.20
CA THR A 150 21.59 28.04 2.64
C THR A 150 21.44 28.38 1.16
N ASP A 151 20.90 27.46 0.36
CA ASP A 151 20.69 27.68 -1.08
C ASP A 151 19.77 28.88 -1.34
N LEU A 152 18.70 29.01 -0.55
CA LEU A 152 17.77 30.13 -0.66
C LEU A 152 18.43 31.46 -0.29
N ASP A 153 19.19 31.49 0.80
CA ASP A 153 19.92 32.67 1.25
C ASP A 153 20.97 33.09 0.19
N GLU A 154 21.63 32.15 -0.48
CA GLU A 154 22.53 32.41 -1.61
C GLU A 154 21.81 33.00 -2.82
N VAL A 155 20.66 32.44 -3.21
CA VAL A 155 19.84 32.98 -4.31
C VAL A 155 19.34 34.39 -3.99
N ILE A 156 18.87 34.62 -2.77
CA ILE A 156 18.45 35.95 -2.32
C ILE A 156 19.64 36.91 -2.36
N GLN A 157 20.81 36.51 -1.85
CA GLN A 157 22.01 37.35 -1.91
C GLN A 157 22.42 37.65 -3.36
N ALA A 158 22.39 36.69 -4.27
CA ALA A 158 22.70 36.89 -5.68
C ALA A 158 21.71 37.88 -6.32
N GLN A 159 20.42 37.76 -6.03
CA GLN A 159 19.39 38.66 -6.55
C GLN A 159 19.46 40.06 -5.91
N VAL A 160 19.79 40.16 -4.62
CA VAL A 160 20.07 41.43 -3.94
C VAL A 160 21.32 42.08 -4.55
N GLN A 161 22.39 41.32 -4.81
CA GLN A 161 23.57 41.85 -5.48
C GLN A 161 23.26 42.29 -6.91
N GLU A 162 22.42 41.58 -7.66
CA GLU A 162 22.02 41.97 -9.01
C GLU A 162 21.13 43.21 -9.00
N THR A 163 20.16 43.29 -8.09
CA THR A 163 19.34 44.49 -7.91
C THR A 163 20.15 45.67 -7.38
N LEU A 164 21.13 45.46 -6.49
CA LEU A 164 22.10 46.49 -6.10
C LEU A 164 23.00 46.87 -7.26
N LYS A 165 23.47 45.96 -8.12
CA LYS A 165 24.25 46.32 -9.31
C LYS A 165 23.40 47.10 -10.32
N GLY A 166 22.15 46.71 -10.51
CA GLY A 166 21.17 47.37 -11.37
C GLY A 166 20.75 48.75 -10.84
N ASN A 167 20.51 48.88 -9.53
CA ASN A 167 20.10 50.12 -8.87
C ASN A 167 21.29 51.02 -8.49
N ALA A 168 22.48 50.49 -8.23
CA ALA A 168 23.71 51.26 -7.97
C ALA A 168 24.27 51.90 -9.23
N ARG A 169 23.91 51.41 -10.43
CA ARG A 169 24.12 52.17 -11.68
C ARG A 169 23.27 53.45 -11.74
N GLY A 170 22.40 53.71 -10.77
CA GLY A 170 21.60 54.92 -10.64
C GLY A 170 22.17 56.03 -9.76
N VAL A 171 23.27 55.82 -9.02
CA VAL A 171 23.94 56.90 -8.25
C VAL A 171 25.46 56.75 -8.35
N GLY A 172 26.06 57.48 -9.30
CA GLY A 172 27.44 57.95 -9.23
C GLY A 172 28.56 56.93 -9.42
N GLY A 173 28.85 56.57 -10.68
CA GLY A 173 30.09 55.87 -11.04
C GLY A 173 30.46 56.14 -12.50
N GLY A 174 31.26 57.17 -12.73
CA GLY A 174 31.41 57.85 -14.01
C GLY A 174 32.16 57.09 -15.12
N THR A 175 31.71 57.33 -16.35
CA THR A 175 32.56 57.42 -17.54
C THR A 175 32.21 58.75 -18.19
N GLY A 176 33.24 59.57 -18.45
CA GLY A 176 33.15 61.01 -18.66
C GLY A 176 32.15 61.45 -19.73
N SER A 177 31.26 62.35 -19.33
CA SER A 177 30.58 63.25 -20.25
C SER A 177 30.59 64.64 -19.62
N ASN A 178 31.20 65.57 -20.34
CA ASN A 178 31.35 66.98 -19.98
C ASN A 178 29.98 67.68 -19.94
N ASN A 179 29.23 67.52 -18.84
CA ASN A 179 28.16 68.45 -18.54
C ASN A 179 28.13 68.83 -17.06
N SER A 180 28.16 70.14 -16.87
CA SER A 180 28.59 70.86 -15.70
C SER A 180 27.45 71.06 -14.71
N ASP A 181 27.14 70.08 -13.86
CA ASP A 181 26.28 70.28 -12.69
C ASP A 181 26.29 69.04 -11.75
N SER A 182 27.37 68.86 -10.99
CA SER A 182 27.39 67.84 -9.94
C SER A 182 26.54 68.31 -8.74
N TYR A 183 25.81 67.39 -8.10
CA TYR A 183 25.06 67.67 -6.87
C TYR A 183 25.94 68.29 -5.78
N GLY A 184 27.22 67.89 -5.70
CA GLY A 184 28.20 68.50 -4.79
C GLY A 184 28.46 69.98 -5.09
N LYS A 185 28.53 70.37 -6.38
CA LYS A 185 28.67 71.78 -6.78
C LYS A 185 27.42 72.60 -6.43
N LYS A 186 26.22 72.02 -6.57
CA LYS A 186 24.97 72.66 -6.17
C LYS A 186 24.87 72.86 -4.66
N LEU A 187 25.24 71.86 -3.86
CA LEU A 187 25.31 71.98 -2.40
C LEU A 187 26.32 73.06 -1.97
N ALA A 188 27.49 73.09 -2.60
CA ALA A 188 28.50 74.11 -2.32
C ALA A 188 28.02 75.52 -2.71
N GLN A 189 27.37 75.68 -3.86
CA GLN A 189 26.78 76.97 -4.26
C GLN A 189 25.65 77.39 -3.32
N THR A 190 24.74 76.48 -2.97
CA THR A 190 23.64 76.80 -2.05
C THR A 190 24.15 77.19 -0.66
N ALA A 191 25.22 76.53 -0.18
CA ALA A 191 25.88 76.89 1.08
C ALA A 191 26.62 78.24 1.00
N ASN A 192 27.13 78.61 -0.17
CA ASN A 192 27.80 79.89 -0.40
C ASN A 192 26.79 81.04 -0.62
N ASP A 193 25.62 80.74 -1.19
CA ASP A 193 24.53 81.67 -1.47
C ASP A 193 23.63 81.90 -0.24
N THR A 194 23.65 81.01 0.76
CA THR A 194 23.01 81.26 2.05
C THR A 194 23.82 82.28 2.85
N THR A 195 23.32 83.51 2.87
CA THR A 195 23.78 84.73 3.58
C THR A 195 24.20 84.53 5.04
N THR A 196 23.94 83.37 5.65
CA THR A 196 24.37 82.98 6.99
C THR A 196 25.88 83.05 7.23
N ALA A 197 26.72 82.82 6.22
CA ALA A 197 28.18 82.94 6.37
C ALA A 197 28.66 84.40 6.42
N ALA A 198 28.02 85.28 5.63
CA ALA A 198 28.32 86.71 5.59
C ALA A 198 27.71 87.47 6.79
N GLU A 199 26.49 87.10 7.22
CA GLU A 199 25.84 87.65 8.41
C GLU A 199 26.51 87.18 9.71
N ALA A 200 27.05 85.94 9.76
CA ALA A 200 27.86 85.49 10.88
C ALA A 200 29.21 86.22 10.96
N GLN A 201 29.81 86.63 9.83
CA GLN A 201 31.03 87.43 9.83
C GLN A 201 30.79 88.89 10.24
N SER A 202 29.67 89.51 9.84
CA SER A 202 29.34 90.90 10.23
C SER A 202 28.90 91.04 11.69
N HIS A 203 28.41 89.98 12.34
CA HIS A 203 28.12 90.00 13.77
C HIS A 203 29.37 89.92 14.68
N TYR A 204 30.50 89.43 14.17
CA TYR A 204 31.77 89.36 14.92
C TYR A 204 32.69 90.55 14.69
N PHE A 205 32.56 91.23 13.55
CA PHE A 205 33.31 92.44 13.23
C PHE A 205 32.33 93.59 12.99
N LYS A 206 32.21 94.44 14.00
CA LYS A 206 31.51 95.74 13.97
C LYS A 206 31.88 96.59 12.77
#